data_AF-A0A2X2VH04-F1
#
_entry.id   AF-A0A2X2VH04-F1
#
_cell.length_a   1.000
_cell.length_b   1.000
_cell.length_c   1.000
_cell.angle_alpha   90.00
_cell.angle_beta   90.00
_cell.angle_gamma   90.00
#
_symmetry.space_group_name_H-M   'P 1'
#
loop_
_entity.id
_entity.type
_entity.pdbx_description
1 polymer ?
#
loop_
_entity_poly.entity_id
_entity_poly.type
_entity_poly.pdbx_seq_one_letter_code
_entity_poly.pdbx_strand_id
1 'polypeptide(L)'
;MIFATDYFNYIPNELPEFNLKLLLNIEDLNNSIFNEVFTILKPHQQEEYITFKESEEAKKYRKERNTQLPYVDFSNLPEIFDDVLLQKVILYQKEGEIGGAIYDSLSEDHKGQIARFNSKIFEEEKAKRRALLSDEEKRKEKEWWDKYEADPTPRFMGNMGEPANADEYVLRYGRNPFTGKPETIESFYEKYTITETGEIVPKEKDE
;
A
#
# COMPACT_ATOMS: atom_id res chain seq x y z
N MET A 1 -12.20 6.48 12.65
CA MET A 1 -12.45 5.02 12.57
C MET A 1 -11.14 4.34 12.88
N ILE A 2 -11.13 3.36 13.77
CA ILE A 2 -9.92 2.58 14.09
C ILE A 2 -9.91 1.38 13.15
N PHE A 3 -8.93 1.30 12.25
CA PHE A 3 -8.83 0.21 11.27
C PHE A 3 -8.49 -1.12 11.94
N ALA A 4 -7.72 -1.10 13.03
CA ALA A 4 -7.34 -2.31 13.77
C ALA A 4 -8.56 -3.14 14.21
N THR A 5 -9.73 -2.53 14.42
CA THR A 5 -10.94 -3.27 14.84
C THR A 5 -11.42 -4.26 13.79
N ASP A 6 -11.17 -4.00 12.51
CA ASP A 6 -11.62 -4.87 11.40
C ASP A 6 -10.97 -6.26 11.46
N TYR A 7 -9.78 -6.36 12.04
CA TYR A 7 -9.09 -7.64 12.25
C TYR A 7 -9.78 -8.52 13.30
N PHE A 8 -10.67 -7.98 14.13
CA PHE A 8 -11.30 -8.70 15.23
C PHE A 8 -12.81 -8.90 15.06
N ASN A 9 -13.48 -8.04 14.29
CA ASN A 9 -14.94 -8.04 14.10
C ASN A 9 -15.52 -9.36 13.57
N TYR A 10 -14.73 -10.14 12.83
CA TYR A 10 -15.21 -11.36 12.15
C TYR A 10 -14.69 -12.66 12.76
N ILE A 11 -14.11 -12.63 13.97
CA ILE A 11 -13.55 -13.82 14.61
C ILE A 11 -14.62 -14.51 15.47
N PRO A 12 -15.12 -15.70 15.07
CA PRO A 12 -16.28 -16.29 15.72
C PRO A 12 -15.96 -16.88 17.10
N ASN A 13 -14.79 -17.49 17.26
CA ASN A 13 -14.44 -18.30 18.43
C ASN A 13 -13.12 -17.85 19.06
N GLU A 14 -12.00 -18.48 18.73
CA GLU A 14 -10.68 -18.25 19.32
C GLU A 14 -9.89 -17.20 18.53
N LEU A 15 -9.02 -16.46 19.20
CA LEU A 15 -8.09 -15.53 18.57
C LEU A 15 -6.94 -16.31 17.89
N PRO A 16 -6.77 -16.21 16.56
CA PRO A 16 -5.59 -16.72 15.90
C PRO A 16 -4.31 -16.10 16.46
N GLU A 17 -3.19 -16.81 16.34
CA GLU A 17 -1.87 -16.33 16.77
C GLU A 17 -1.54 -14.94 16.20
N PHE A 18 -1.89 -14.69 14.94
CA PHE A 18 -1.76 -13.38 14.31
C PHE A 18 -2.46 -12.27 15.10
N ASN A 19 -3.71 -12.50 15.51
CA ASN A 19 -4.51 -11.53 16.26
C ASN A 19 -4.02 -11.33 17.69
N LEU A 20 -3.54 -12.39 18.32
CA LEU A 20 -2.90 -12.31 19.64
C LEU A 20 -1.65 -11.43 19.58
N LYS A 21 -0.79 -11.63 18.57
CA LYS A 21 0.40 -10.79 18.35
C LYS A 21 0.04 -9.36 17.92
N LEU A 22 -1.01 -9.18 17.13
CA LEU A 22 -1.52 -7.86 16.76
C LEU A 22 -1.97 -7.07 17.99
N LEU A 23 -2.77 -7.66 18.88
CA LEU A 23 -3.16 -7.03 20.15
C LEU A 23 -1.95 -6.68 21.01
N LEU A 24 -0.97 -7.59 21.08
CA LEU A 24 0.27 -7.37 21.82
C LEU A 24 1.06 -6.17 21.29
N ASN A 25 1.13 -6.04 19.97
CA ASN A 25 1.78 -4.90 19.32
C ASN A 25 0.98 -3.62 19.46
N ILE A 26 -0.34 -3.67 19.42
CA ILE A 26 -1.20 -2.51 19.70
C ILE A 26 -0.96 -2.04 21.13
N GLU A 27 -0.95 -2.93 22.11
CA GLU A 27 -0.68 -2.58 23.50
C GLU A 27 0.70 -1.94 23.67
N ASP A 28 1.73 -2.50 23.02
CA ASP A 28 3.11 -2.06 23.19
C ASP A 28 3.47 -0.80 22.37
N LEU A 29 2.88 -0.62 21.19
CA LEU A 29 3.28 0.41 20.20
C LEU A 29 2.21 1.47 19.98
N ASN A 30 0.92 1.15 20.17
CA ASN A 30 -0.21 2.03 19.90
C ASN A 30 -1.25 1.95 21.03
N ASN A 31 -0.76 2.09 22.27
CA ASN A 31 -1.58 1.86 23.46
C ASN A 31 -2.83 2.75 23.53
N SER A 32 -2.82 3.90 22.85
CA SER A 32 -3.97 4.83 22.77
C SER A 32 -5.24 4.17 22.28
N ILE A 33 -5.17 3.19 21.36
CA ILE A 33 -6.34 2.50 20.83
C ILE A 33 -6.59 1.13 21.49
N PHE A 34 -5.69 0.67 22.37
CA PHE A 34 -5.72 -0.70 22.88
C PHE A 34 -7.04 -1.04 23.57
N ASN A 35 -7.52 -0.18 24.47
CA ASN A 35 -8.77 -0.43 25.18
C ASN A 35 -9.97 -0.52 24.24
N GLU A 36 -10.02 0.33 23.21
CA GLU A 36 -11.11 0.32 22.24
C GLU A 36 -11.12 -1.00 21.46
N VAL A 37 -9.96 -1.45 20.98
CA VAL A 37 -9.84 -2.75 20.28
C VAL A 37 -10.15 -3.92 21.21
N PHE A 38 -9.63 -3.90 22.45
CA PHE A 38 -9.79 -4.98 23.42
C PHE A 38 -11.25 -5.16 23.87
N THR A 39 -12.01 -4.07 24.00
CA THR A 39 -13.42 -4.12 24.43
C THR A 39 -14.38 -4.71 23.39
N ILE A 40 -13.99 -4.78 22.12
CA ILE A 40 -14.78 -5.44 21.06
C ILE A 40 -14.72 -6.96 21.18
N LEU A 41 -13.67 -7.50 21.80
CA LEU A 41 -13.47 -8.93 21.98
C LEU A 41 -14.51 -9.51 22.93
N LYS A 42 -14.90 -10.76 22.67
CA LYS A 42 -15.74 -11.53 23.60
C LYS A 42 -14.94 -11.84 24.88
N PRO A 43 -15.60 -12.06 26.03
CA PRO A 43 -14.91 -12.31 27.29
C PRO A 43 -13.88 -13.46 27.23
N HIS A 44 -14.18 -14.55 26.55
CA HIS A 44 -13.23 -15.66 26.40
C HIS A 44 -12.01 -15.31 25.53
N GLN A 45 -12.19 -14.46 24.50
CA GLN A 45 -11.08 -13.95 23.68
C GLN A 45 -10.19 -12.99 24.47
N GLN A 46 -10.78 -12.21 25.37
CA GLN A 46 -10.03 -11.37 26.31
C GLN A 46 -9.16 -12.23 27.25
N GLU A 47 -9.72 -13.31 27.79
CA GLU A 47 -8.99 -14.27 28.62
C GLU A 47 -7.86 -14.98 27.86
N GLU A 48 -8.10 -15.37 26.61
CA GLU A 48 -7.08 -15.91 25.69
C GLU A 48 -5.91 -14.94 25.52
N TYR A 49 -6.21 -13.66 25.26
CA TYR A 49 -5.18 -12.63 25.13
C TYR A 49 -4.39 -12.43 26.43
N ILE A 50 -5.07 -12.31 27.58
CA ILE A 50 -4.42 -12.12 28.88
C ILE A 50 -3.47 -13.30 29.18
N THR A 51 -3.91 -14.52 28.89
CA THR A 51 -3.09 -15.73 29.07
C THR A 51 -1.89 -15.73 28.11
N PHE A 52 -2.12 -15.41 26.84
CA PHE A 52 -1.05 -15.33 25.84
C PHE A 52 0.00 -14.28 26.21
N LYS A 53 -0.42 -13.08 26.62
CA LYS A 53 0.47 -11.96 26.98
C LYS A 53 1.51 -12.34 28.05
N GLU A 54 1.11 -13.17 29.01
CA GLU A 54 1.96 -13.62 30.12
C GLU A 54 2.81 -14.87 29.76
N SER A 55 2.55 -15.48 28.60
CA SER A 55 3.26 -16.68 28.15
C SER A 55 4.72 -16.40 27.78
N GLU A 56 5.54 -17.46 27.83
CA GLU A 56 6.93 -17.39 27.36
C GLU A 56 7.02 -17.12 25.86
N GLU A 57 6.00 -17.51 25.10
CA GLU A 57 5.91 -17.24 23.67
C GLU A 57 5.79 -15.73 23.39
N ALA A 58 4.88 -15.03 24.06
CA ALA A 58 4.71 -13.59 23.91
C ALA A 58 5.95 -12.81 24.37
N LYS A 59 6.60 -13.25 25.46
CA LYS A 59 7.86 -12.65 25.94
C LYS A 59 8.99 -12.83 24.91
N LYS A 60 9.13 -14.03 24.34
CA LYS A 60 10.12 -14.31 23.30
C LYS A 60 9.86 -13.46 22.06
N TYR A 61 8.62 -13.42 21.59
CA TYR A 61 8.21 -12.60 20.45
C TYR A 61 8.55 -11.11 20.67
N ARG A 62 8.15 -10.51 21.81
CA ARG A 62 8.49 -9.12 22.15
C ARG A 62 9.98 -8.86 22.11
N LYS A 63 10.78 -9.77 22.68
CA LYS A 63 12.24 -9.66 22.71
C LYS A 63 12.84 -9.68 21.31
N GLU A 64 12.38 -10.60 20.46
CA GLU A 64 12.83 -10.71 19.06
C GLU A 64 12.44 -9.46 18.26
N ARG A 65 11.18 -9.02 18.35
CA ARG A 65 10.68 -7.79 17.73
C ARG A 65 11.52 -6.57 18.13
N ASN A 66 11.73 -6.38 19.44
CA ASN A 66 12.48 -5.22 19.96
C ASN A 66 13.98 -5.27 19.63
N THR A 67 14.51 -6.45 19.28
CA THR A 67 15.91 -6.58 18.81
C THR A 67 16.04 -6.20 17.33
N GLN A 68 14.98 -6.43 16.53
CA GLN A 68 14.99 -6.18 15.09
C GLN A 68 14.56 -4.76 14.72
N LEU A 69 13.69 -4.13 15.53
CA LEU A 69 13.11 -2.83 15.23
C LEU A 69 13.77 -1.70 16.01
N PRO A 70 14.08 -0.56 15.36
CA PRO A 70 14.61 0.61 16.04
C PRO A 70 13.52 1.27 16.88
N TYR A 71 13.86 1.81 18.05
CA TYR A 71 12.89 2.54 18.86
C TYR A 71 12.28 3.75 18.13
N VAL A 72 10.94 3.84 18.17
CA VAL A 72 10.10 4.95 17.70
C VAL A 72 8.98 5.14 18.72
N ASP A 73 8.73 6.40 19.11
CA ASP A 73 7.61 6.76 19.96
C ASP A 73 6.39 7.15 19.09
N PHE A 74 5.52 6.17 18.84
CA PHE A 74 4.30 6.38 18.04
C PHE A 74 3.24 7.22 18.74
N SER A 75 3.38 7.47 20.05
CA SER A 75 2.46 8.33 20.80
C SER A 75 2.73 9.83 20.62
N ASN A 76 3.91 10.17 20.09
CA ASN A 76 4.37 11.55 19.97
C ASN A 76 5.13 11.77 18.65
N LEU A 77 4.46 11.44 17.54
CA LEU A 77 5.00 11.62 16.20
C LEU A 77 4.96 13.10 15.78
N PRO A 78 6.05 13.65 15.21
CA PRO A 78 6.01 14.98 14.62
C PRO A 78 5.14 15.00 13.37
N GLU A 79 4.58 16.16 13.02
CA GLU A 79 3.78 16.31 11.80
C GLU A 79 4.59 15.98 10.54
N ILE A 80 5.87 16.42 10.49
CA ILE A 80 6.79 16.14 9.39
C ILE A 80 7.89 15.20 9.86
N PHE A 81 8.09 14.10 9.15
CA PHE A 81 9.17 13.16 9.41
C PHE A 81 10.45 13.60 8.69
N ASP A 82 11.56 13.57 9.40
CA ASP A 82 12.87 13.61 8.76
C ASP A 82 13.24 12.24 8.15
N ASP A 83 14.27 12.23 7.32
CA ASP A 83 14.74 11.00 6.66
C ASP A 83 15.13 9.90 7.67
N VAL A 84 15.61 10.27 8.86
CA VAL A 84 16.03 9.31 9.90
C VAL A 84 14.82 8.61 10.51
N LEU A 85 13.76 9.36 10.81
CA LEU A 85 12.51 8.82 11.32
C LEU A 85 11.79 8.01 10.24
N LEU A 86 11.76 8.46 8.99
CA LEU A 86 11.21 7.71 7.86
C LEU A 86 11.87 6.33 7.72
N GLN A 87 13.21 6.28 7.74
CA GLN A 87 13.95 5.02 7.67
C GLN A 87 13.59 4.06 8.80
N LYS A 88 13.33 4.58 10.01
CA LYS A 88 12.91 3.74 11.14
C LYS A 88 11.47 3.25 10.99
N VAL A 89 10.53 4.15 10.70
CA VAL A 89 9.09 3.84 10.62
C VAL A 89 8.79 2.82 9.53
N ILE A 90 9.49 2.87 8.39
CA ILE A 90 9.28 1.91 7.29
C ILE A 90 9.60 0.48 7.69
N LEU A 91 10.52 0.26 8.64
CA LEU A 91 10.83 -1.09 9.13
C LEU A 91 9.65 -1.73 9.86
N TYR A 92 8.74 -0.91 10.40
CA TYR A 92 7.50 -1.37 11.04
C TYR A 92 6.39 -1.67 10.03
N GLN A 93 6.42 -1.08 8.83
CA GLN A 93 5.34 -1.18 7.85
C GLN A 93 5.32 -2.48 7.03
N LYS A 94 6.17 -3.46 7.34
CA LYS A 94 6.08 -4.76 6.68
C LYS A 94 4.68 -5.35 6.93
N GLU A 95 4.09 -5.92 5.87
CA GLU A 95 2.82 -6.63 5.99
C GLU A 95 2.89 -7.62 7.16
N GLY A 96 1.90 -7.55 8.06
CA GLY A 96 1.87 -8.34 9.27
C GLY A 96 1.31 -7.59 10.46
N GLU A 97 1.41 -8.20 11.63
CA GLU A 97 0.81 -7.73 12.88
C GLU A 97 1.45 -6.44 13.42
N ILE A 98 2.69 -6.13 13.02
CA ILE A 98 3.40 -4.92 13.46
C ILE A 98 2.92 -3.71 12.65
N GLY A 99 2.84 -3.86 11.32
CA GLY A 99 2.32 -2.83 10.44
C GLY A 99 0.86 -2.51 10.76
N GLY A 100 0.05 -3.54 11.03
CA GLY A 100 -1.34 -3.37 11.47
C GLY A 100 -1.45 -2.60 12.79
N ALA A 101 -0.55 -2.84 13.76
CA ALA A 101 -0.61 -2.18 15.06
C ALA A 101 -0.31 -0.67 15.00
N ILE A 102 0.64 -0.26 14.16
CA ILE A 102 1.05 1.14 14.05
C ILE A 102 0.21 1.94 13.05
N TYR A 103 -0.59 1.28 12.22
CA TYR A 103 -1.32 1.93 11.12
C TYR A 103 -2.23 3.06 11.61
N ASP A 104 -2.97 2.81 12.69
CA ASP A 104 -3.87 3.78 13.31
C ASP A 104 -3.13 4.89 14.10
N SER A 105 -1.83 4.73 14.39
CA SER A 105 -1.01 5.81 14.98
C SER A 105 -0.57 6.84 13.93
N LEU A 106 -0.63 6.50 12.65
CA LEU A 106 -0.16 7.35 11.56
C LEU A 106 -1.30 8.19 11.00
N SER A 107 -1.08 9.50 10.92
CA SER A 107 -1.98 10.39 10.16
C SER A 107 -1.93 10.08 8.66
N GLU A 108 -2.94 10.54 7.90
CA GLU A 108 -2.91 10.41 6.44
C GLU A 108 -1.72 11.12 5.80
N ASP A 109 -1.28 12.25 6.37
CA ASP A 109 -0.08 12.94 5.90
C ASP A 109 1.19 12.11 6.16
N HIS A 110 1.31 11.49 7.34
CA HIS A 110 2.40 10.56 7.64
C HIS A 110 2.44 9.39 6.64
N LYS A 111 1.28 8.80 6.33
CA LYS A 111 1.18 7.73 5.32
C LYS A 111 1.64 8.23 3.94
N GLY A 112 1.27 9.45 3.56
CA GLY A 112 1.73 10.11 2.34
C GLY A 112 3.24 10.33 2.29
N GLN A 113 3.85 10.79 3.38
CA GLN A 113 5.30 10.98 3.50
C GLN A 113 6.05 9.64 3.34
N ILE A 114 5.57 8.58 3.99
CA ILE A 114 6.14 7.23 3.88
C ILE A 114 6.03 6.70 2.44
N ALA A 115 4.87 6.86 1.79
CA ALA A 115 4.67 6.43 0.41
C ALA A 115 5.64 7.12 -0.56
N ARG A 116 5.83 8.43 -0.42
CA ARG A 116 6.80 9.20 -1.23
C ARG A 116 8.23 8.72 -1.00
N PHE A 117 8.60 8.45 0.25
CA PHE A 117 9.94 7.95 0.58
C PHE A 117 10.19 6.54 0.02
N ASN A 118 9.21 5.63 0.13
CA ASN A 118 9.28 4.31 -0.49
C ASN A 118 9.41 4.38 -2.01
N SER A 119 8.67 5.28 -2.66
CA SER A 119 8.78 5.52 -4.11
C SER A 119 10.19 5.99 -4.49
N LYS A 120 10.78 6.91 -3.70
CA LYS A 120 12.16 7.35 -3.90
C LYS A 120 13.16 6.19 -3.80
N ILE A 121 13.06 5.36 -2.76
CA ILE A 121 13.91 4.16 -2.60
C ILE A 121 13.77 3.24 -3.80
N PHE A 122 12.54 2.96 -4.23
CA PHE A 122 12.28 2.08 -5.36
C PHE A 122 12.90 2.60 -6.66
N GLU A 123 12.76 3.88 -6.97
CA GLU A 123 13.36 4.47 -8.17
C GLU A 123 14.89 4.50 -8.09
N GLU A 124 15.48 4.74 -6.91
CA GLU A 124 16.93 4.63 -6.71
C GLU A 124 17.43 3.19 -6.92
N GLU A 125 16.74 2.18 -6.40
CA GLU A 125 17.09 0.77 -6.64
C GLU A 125 16.96 0.39 -8.11
N LYS A 126 15.88 0.83 -8.76
CA LYS A 126 15.65 0.61 -10.19
C LYS A 126 16.74 1.24 -11.04
N ALA A 127 17.17 2.46 -10.71
CA ALA A 127 18.29 3.11 -11.38
C ALA A 127 19.60 2.34 -11.18
N LYS A 128 19.88 1.85 -9.95
CA LYS A 128 21.06 1.01 -9.67
C LYS A 128 21.03 -0.29 -10.47
N ARG A 129 19.88 -0.98 -10.53
CA ARG A 129 19.72 -2.21 -11.34
C ARG A 129 19.96 -1.93 -12.82
N ARG A 130 19.42 -0.82 -13.35
CA ARG A 130 19.65 -0.41 -14.74
C ARG A 130 21.10 -0.06 -15.04
N ALA A 131 21.82 0.52 -14.09
CA ALA A 131 23.25 0.82 -14.24
C ALA A 131 24.11 -0.46 -14.30
N LEU A 132 23.66 -1.55 -13.66
CA LEU A 132 24.33 -2.85 -13.65
C LEU A 132 24.03 -3.72 -14.88
N LEU A 133 23.03 -3.37 -15.69
CA LEU A 133 22.72 -4.09 -16.93
C LEU A 133 23.86 -3.94 -17.94
N SER A 134 24.30 -5.07 -18.47
CA SER A 134 25.21 -5.14 -19.61
C SER A 134 24.56 -4.59 -20.89
N ASP A 135 25.37 -4.17 -21.86
CA ASP A 135 24.86 -3.68 -23.15
C ASP A 135 24.08 -4.77 -23.91
N GLU A 136 24.41 -6.05 -23.72
CA GLU A 136 23.68 -7.16 -24.31
C GLU A 136 22.29 -7.33 -23.68
N GLU A 137 22.15 -7.16 -22.35
CA GLU A 137 20.86 -7.20 -21.67
C GLU A 137 19.99 -6.01 -22.07
N LYS A 138 20.56 -4.81 -22.13
CA LYS A 138 19.84 -3.62 -22.63
C LYS A 138 19.37 -3.81 -24.08
N ARG A 139 20.20 -4.44 -24.92
CA ARG A 139 19.82 -4.77 -26.31
C ARG A 139 18.67 -5.78 -26.36
N LYS A 140 18.73 -6.86 -25.57
CA LYS A 140 17.65 -7.87 -25.51
C LYS A 140 16.35 -7.29 -24.97
N GLU A 141 16.43 -6.42 -23.95
CA GLU A 141 15.27 -5.70 -23.41
C GLU A 141 14.67 -4.79 -24.50
N LYS A 142 15.49 -3.99 -25.18
CA LYS A 142 15.04 -3.14 -26.29
C LYS A 142 14.41 -3.94 -27.42
N GLU A 143 15.04 -5.02 -27.88
CA GLU A 143 14.51 -5.89 -28.93
C GLU A 143 13.18 -6.56 -28.54
N TRP A 144 13.00 -6.84 -27.24
CA TRP A 144 11.74 -7.36 -26.72
C TRP A 144 10.64 -6.29 -26.74
N TRP A 145 10.96 -5.05 -26.32
CA TRP A 145 10.05 -3.91 -26.39
C TRP A 145 9.67 -3.54 -27.82
N ASP A 146 10.63 -3.47 -28.74
CA ASP A 146 10.39 -3.18 -30.16
C ASP A 146 9.43 -4.22 -30.78
N LYS A 147 9.53 -5.50 -30.39
CA LYS A 147 8.61 -6.56 -30.83
C LYS A 147 7.23 -6.45 -30.19
N TYR A 148 7.16 -6.05 -28.92
CA TYR A 148 5.90 -5.84 -28.21
C TYR A 148 5.12 -4.67 -28.81
N GLU A 149 5.78 -3.55 -29.10
CA GLU A 149 5.16 -2.37 -29.73
C GLU A 149 4.72 -2.62 -31.18
N ALA A 150 5.43 -3.50 -31.90
CA ALA A 150 5.09 -3.90 -33.26
C ALA A 150 3.98 -4.97 -33.34
N ASP A 151 3.57 -5.57 -32.21
CA ASP A 151 2.48 -6.54 -32.18
C ASP A 151 1.13 -5.80 -32.40
N PRO A 152 0.32 -6.18 -33.41
CA PRO A 152 -0.99 -5.57 -33.63
C PRO A 152 -2.03 -5.95 -32.55
N THR A 153 -1.74 -6.94 -31.70
CA THR A 153 -2.61 -7.44 -30.63
C THR A 153 -1.80 -7.82 -29.37
N PRO A 154 -1.05 -6.89 -28.78
CA PRO A 154 -0.13 -7.21 -27.69
C PRO A 154 -0.90 -7.75 -26.48
N ARG A 155 -0.41 -8.84 -25.88
CA ARG A 155 -0.98 -9.34 -24.63
C ARG A 155 -0.72 -8.33 -23.51
N PHE A 156 -1.78 -7.98 -22.77
CA PHE A 156 -1.70 -7.08 -21.64
C PHE A 156 -0.79 -7.67 -20.55
N MET A 157 0.30 -6.96 -20.23
CA MET A 157 1.15 -7.19 -19.07
C MET A 157 0.94 -5.97 -18.17
N GLY A 158 0.28 -6.12 -17.02
CA GLY A 158 -0.01 -5.00 -16.12
C GLY A 158 1.25 -4.25 -15.68
N ASN A 159 1.13 -2.92 -15.48
CA ASN A 159 2.16 -1.94 -15.07
C ASN A 159 3.19 -1.50 -16.12
N MET A 160 2.83 -1.45 -17.40
CA MET A 160 3.70 -0.99 -18.50
C MET A 160 3.59 0.52 -18.80
N GLY A 161 3.61 1.33 -17.74
CA GLY A 161 3.44 2.79 -17.79
C GLY A 161 1.98 3.15 -18.03
N GLU A 162 1.29 3.55 -16.96
CA GLU A 162 -0.07 4.09 -17.06
C GLU A 162 -0.05 5.28 -18.02
N PRO A 163 -0.97 5.34 -19.01
CA PRO A 163 -1.11 6.54 -19.82
C PRO A 163 -1.40 7.72 -18.90
N ALA A 164 -0.79 8.87 -19.19
CA ALA A 164 -0.88 10.05 -18.35
C ALA A 164 -2.32 10.60 -18.28
N ASN A 165 -3.14 10.27 -19.29
CA ASN A 165 -4.53 10.71 -19.42
C ASN A 165 -5.35 9.75 -20.30
N ALA A 166 -6.67 9.98 -20.37
CA ALA A 166 -7.58 9.08 -21.08
C ALA A 166 -7.46 9.15 -22.61
N ASP A 167 -7.06 10.29 -23.18
CA ASP A 167 -6.78 10.42 -24.61
C ASP A 167 -5.57 9.58 -25.01
N GLU A 168 -4.49 9.57 -24.21
CA GLU A 168 -3.36 8.67 -24.42
C GLU A 168 -3.80 7.21 -24.26
N TYR A 169 -4.72 6.90 -23.32
CA TYR A 169 -5.31 5.56 -23.21
C TYR A 169 -6.07 5.17 -24.49
N VAL A 170 -6.92 6.05 -25.04
CA VAL A 170 -7.70 5.76 -26.25
C VAL A 170 -6.81 5.66 -27.49
N LEU A 171 -5.83 6.54 -27.64
CA LEU A 171 -4.85 6.50 -28.73
C LEU A 171 -4.00 5.23 -28.71
N ARG A 172 -3.58 4.82 -27.51
CA ARG A 172 -2.69 3.67 -27.31
C ARG A 172 -3.41 2.33 -27.35
N TYR A 173 -4.65 2.27 -26.85
CA TYR A 173 -5.38 1.02 -26.67
C TYR A 173 -6.64 0.89 -27.54
N GLY A 174 -7.03 1.93 -28.28
CA GLY A 174 -8.24 1.93 -29.13
C GLY A 174 -9.52 1.61 -28.33
N ARG A 175 -9.52 1.92 -27.03
CA ARG A 175 -10.58 1.56 -26.09
C ARG A 175 -10.84 2.70 -25.13
N ASN A 176 -12.09 2.82 -24.70
CA ASN A 176 -12.50 3.77 -23.69
C ASN A 176 -12.03 3.29 -22.30
N PRO A 177 -11.25 4.07 -21.54
CA PRO A 177 -10.70 3.66 -20.24
C PRO A 177 -11.76 3.39 -19.17
N PHE A 178 -12.94 4.02 -19.28
CA PHE A 178 -14.01 3.90 -18.29
C PHE A 178 -14.92 2.69 -18.55
N THR A 179 -15.05 2.25 -19.81
CA THR A 179 -15.99 1.20 -20.20
C THR A 179 -15.35 -0.05 -20.80
N GLY A 180 -14.06 0.03 -21.17
CA GLY A 180 -13.30 -1.05 -21.81
C GLY A 180 -13.74 -1.37 -23.24
N LYS A 181 -14.71 -0.65 -23.80
CA LYS A 181 -15.23 -0.87 -25.17
C LYS A 181 -14.32 -0.25 -26.22
N PRO A 182 -14.27 -0.79 -27.46
CA PRO A 182 -13.56 -0.16 -28.58
C PRO A 182 -14.01 1.28 -28.79
N GLU A 183 -13.07 2.20 -28.97
CA GLU A 183 -13.29 3.64 -29.06
C GLU A 183 -12.15 4.30 -29.85
N THR A 184 -12.45 5.27 -30.72
CA THR A 184 -11.43 6.12 -31.37
C THR A 184 -11.29 7.44 -30.62
N ILE A 185 -10.19 8.16 -30.86
CA ILE A 185 -9.98 9.46 -30.20
C ILE A 185 -11.08 10.48 -30.58
N GLU A 186 -11.54 10.42 -31.84
CA GLU A 186 -12.63 11.25 -32.35
C GLU A 186 -13.95 10.93 -31.63
N SER A 187 -14.33 9.65 -31.54
CA SER A 187 -15.56 9.24 -30.87
C SER A 187 -15.51 9.40 -29.35
N PHE A 188 -14.31 9.39 -28.75
CA PHE A 188 -14.10 9.72 -27.35
C PHE A 188 -14.33 11.22 -27.09
N TYR A 189 -13.77 12.11 -27.90
CA TYR A 189 -14.00 13.55 -27.79
C TYR A 189 -15.42 13.98 -28.16
N GLU A 190 -16.19 13.17 -28.88
CA GLU A 190 -17.63 13.38 -29.04
C GLU A 190 -18.42 13.15 -27.74
N LYS A 191 -17.98 12.20 -26.91
CA LYS A 191 -18.68 11.77 -25.70
C LYS A 191 -18.18 12.45 -24.43
N TYR A 192 -16.95 12.96 -24.42
CA TYR A 192 -16.31 13.51 -23.23
C TYR A 192 -15.61 14.84 -23.54
N THR A 193 -15.58 15.73 -22.56
CA THR A 193 -14.80 16.98 -22.56
C THR A 193 -13.69 16.86 -21.52
N ILE A 194 -12.48 17.27 -21.89
CA ILE A 194 -11.37 17.42 -20.94
C ILE A 194 -11.33 18.89 -20.51
N THR A 195 -11.47 19.15 -19.21
CA THR A 195 -11.39 20.49 -18.63
C THR A 195 -9.94 20.97 -18.56
N GLU A 196 -9.72 22.27 -18.29
CA GLU A 196 -8.37 22.85 -18.16
C GLU A 196 -7.55 22.20 -17.02
N THR A 197 -8.20 21.59 -16.03
CA THR A 197 -7.57 20.86 -14.91
C THR A 197 -7.26 19.40 -15.25
N GLY A 198 -7.62 18.93 -16.44
CA GLY A 198 -7.44 17.54 -16.88
C GLY A 198 -8.57 16.60 -16.46
N GLU A 199 -9.64 17.10 -15.83
CA GLU A 199 -10.81 16.28 -15.51
C GLU A 199 -11.63 15.96 -16.76
N ILE A 200 -12.06 14.70 -16.88
CA ILE A 200 -12.82 14.21 -18.03
C ILE A 200 -14.29 14.11 -17.63
N VAL A 201 -15.13 14.93 -18.27
CA VAL A 201 -16.55 15.03 -17.99
C VAL A 201 -17.35 14.53 -19.19
N PRO A 202 -18.33 13.62 -19.03
CA PRO A 202 -19.24 13.26 -20.10
C PRO A 202 -19.91 14.51 -20.67
N LYS A 203 -19.93 14.64 -22.00
CA LYS A 203 -20.81 15.58 -22.68
C LYS A 203 -22.20 14.99 -22.57
N GLU A 204 -23.00 15.47 -21.62
CA GLU A 204 -24.40 15.07 -21.49
C GLU A 204 -25.07 15.14 -22.87
N LYS A 205 -25.64 14.02 -23.31
CA LYS A 205 -26.70 14.05 -24.31
C LYS A 205 -27.98 14.20 -23.50
N ASP A 206 -28.50 15.42 -23.43
CA ASP A 206 -29.91 15.61 -23.12
C ASP A 206 -30.73 14.92 -24.21
N GLU A 207 -31.18 13.70 -23.94
CA GLU A 207 -32.38 13.07 -24.50
C GLU A 207 -32.98 12.07 -23.50
#